data_AF-A0A7K3XJD7-F1
#
_entry.id   AF-A0A7K3XJD7-F1
#
_cell.length_a   1.000
_cell.length_b   1.000
_cell.length_c   1.000
_cell.angle_alpha   90.00
_cell.angle_beta   90.00
_cell.angle_gamma   90.00
#
_symmetry.space_group_name_H-M   'P 1'
#
loop_
_entity.id
_entity.type
_entity.pdbx_description
1 polymer ?
#
loop_
_entity_poly.entity_id
_entity_poly.type
_entity_poly.pdbx_seq_one_letter_code
_entity_poly.pdbx_strand_id
1 'polypeptide(L)'
;MAVFDWIDPTSNPAGYAILQPVLLASRKSCHGEGNYYLQPGDHSYNFSIYSHPGDWKNGYRAGTQSNQPLKAITVKPGINNGAMAETMSFISVENKNLVLSTIKKCDDDNQVIVRCYDMEGKDSDAKISVYKPFQKAELTNLIEEEDKSIPGSGKDLVLKMGHHAIETIKLHIQ
;
A
#
# COMPACT_ATOMS: atom_id res chain seq x y z
N MET A 1 -10.17 -31.74 14.24
CA MET A 1 -10.00 -30.41 14.87
C MET A 1 -10.44 -30.55 16.31
N ALA A 2 -9.51 -30.50 17.26
CA ALA A 2 -9.85 -30.60 18.67
C ALA A 2 -10.50 -29.27 19.10
N VAL A 3 -11.70 -29.37 19.68
CA VAL A 3 -12.54 -28.26 20.17
C VAL A 3 -12.09 -27.88 21.58
N PHE A 4 -10.80 -27.55 21.74
CA PHE A 4 -10.24 -27.15 23.04
C PHE A 4 -9.19 -26.05 22.84
N ASP A 5 -9.65 -24.80 22.69
CA ASP A 5 -8.82 -23.60 22.46
C ASP A 5 -7.87 -23.23 23.62
N TRP A 6 -7.89 -23.96 24.74
CA TRP A 6 -7.06 -23.68 25.92
C TRP A 6 -5.88 -24.66 26.13
N ILE A 7 -5.82 -25.74 25.35
CA ILE A 7 -4.73 -26.73 25.41
C ILE A 7 -3.99 -26.70 24.08
N ASP A 8 -2.67 -26.48 24.10
CA ASP A 8 -1.79 -26.65 22.94
C ASP A 8 -1.81 -28.13 22.48
N PRO A 9 -2.39 -28.45 21.30
CA PRO A 9 -2.58 -29.82 20.85
C PRO A 9 -1.35 -30.39 20.11
N THR A 10 -0.23 -29.64 20.07
CA THR A 10 0.99 -30.10 19.39
C THR A 10 1.70 -31.19 20.20
N SER A 11 2.62 -31.92 19.55
CA SER A 11 3.41 -32.97 20.21
C SER A 11 4.39 -32.44 21.28
N ASN A 12 4.56 -31.11 21.38
CA ASN A 12 5.43 -30.44 22.34
C ASN A 12 4.76 -29.16 22.86
N PRO A 13 3.79 -29.27 23.78
CA PRO A 13 2.97 -28.15 24.20
C PRO A 13 3.77 -27.09 24.97
N ALA A 14 3.51 -25.81 24.72
CA ALA A 14 4.19 -24.76 25.46
C ALA A 14 3.66 -24.62 26.90
N GLY A 15 4.58 -24.45 27.85
CA GLY A 15 4.26 -24.16 29.25
C GLY A 15 3.99 -22.67 29.56
N TYR A 16 3.78 -21.83 28.54
CA TYR A 16 3.61 -20.38 28.64
C TYR A 16 2.50 -19.89 27.69
N ALA A 17 2.03 -18.66 27.88
CA ALA A 17 1.00 -18.08 27.03
C ALA A 17 1.50 -17.90 25.59
N ILE A 18 0.77 -18.47 24.62
CA ILE A 18 1.03 -18.32 23.19
C ILE A 18 -0.05 -17.43 22.57
N LEU A 19 0.36 -16.51 21.69
CA LEU A 19 -0.53 -15.87 20.73
C LEU A 19 -0.56 -16.72 19.47
N GLN A 20 -1.65 -17.48 19.30
CA GLN A 20 -1.84 -18.33 18.13
C GLN A 20 -2.85 -17.69 17.18
N PRO A 21 -2.48 -17.41 15.92
CA PRO A 21 -3.45 -17.03 14.90
C PRO A 21 -4.32 -18.25 14.56
N VAL A 22 -5.62 -18.04 14.38
CA VAL A 22 -6.53 -19.07 13.90
C VAL A 22 -7.16 -18.57 12.61
N LEU A 23 -6.96 -19.31 11.52
CA LEU A 23 -7.65 -19.02 10.26
C LEU A 23 -9.09 -19.54 10.34
N LEU A 24 -10.03 -18.62 10.48
CA LEU A 24 -11.46 -18.91 10.44
C LEU A 24 -12.04 -18.45 9.10
N ALA A 25 -12.46 -19.40 8.26
CA ALA A 25 -13.13 -19.10 7.00
C ALA A 25 -14.49 -19.82 6.95
N SER A 26 -15.57 -19.06 7.10
CA SER A 26 -16.93 -19.56 6.91
C SER A 26 -17.47 -19.04 5.57
N ARG A 27 -17.59 -19.94 4.59
CA ARG A 27 -18.09 -19.61 3.26
C ARG A 27 -19.41 -20.34 3.04
N LYS A 28 -20.51 -19.59 2.93
CA LYS A 28 -21.81 -20.09 2.49
C LYS A 28 -22.16 -19.43 1.18
N SER A 29 -22.80 -20.17 0.28
CA SER A 29 -23.41 -19.59 -0.90
C SER A 29 -24.40 -18.49 -0.52
N CYS A 30 -24.41 -17.39 -1.30
CA CYS A 30 -25.42 -16.34 -1.17
C CYS A 30 -26.81 -16.77 -1.69
N HIS A 31 -26.90 -17.97 -2.27
CA HIS A 31 -28.18 -18.58 -2.62
C HIS A 31 -28.84 -19.20 -1.38
N GLY A 32 -30.16 -19.06 -1.23
CA GLY A 32 -30.90 -19.54 -0.05
C GLY A 32 -30.78 -21.04 0.21
N GLU A 33 -30.68 -21.84 -0.85
CA GLU A 33 -30.44 -23.30 -0.79
C GLU A 33 -28.98 -23.69 -1.06
N GLY A 34 -28.09 -22.70 -1.14
CA GLY A 34 -26.73 -22.96 -1.56
C GLY A 34 -25.87 -23.58 -0.45
N ASN A 35 -24.90 -24.39 -0.89
CA ASN A 35 -24.05 -25.19 0.00
C ASN A 35 -23.08 -24.34 0.83
N TYR A 36 -22.56 -24.97 1.89
CA TYR A 36 -21.32 -24.52 2.52
C TYR A 36 -20.15 -24.87 1.60
N TYR A 37 -19.30 -23.89 1.33
CA TYR A 37 -18.05 -24.14 0.62
C TYR A 37 -17.03 -24.64 1.64
N LEU A 38 -16.83 -25.95 1.65
CA LEU A 38 -15.68 -26.55 2.33
C LEU A 38 -14.40 -25.99 1.70
N GLN A 39 -13.35 -25.80 2.50
CA GLN A 39 -12.05 -25.31 2.03
C GLN A 39 -11.00 -26.43 2.18
N PRO A 40 -11.12 -27.56 1.43
CA PRO A 40 -10.14 -28.63 1.49
C PRO A 40 -8.81 -28.19 0.88
N GLY A 41 -7.73 -28.86 1.26
CA GLY A 41 -6.37 -28.58 0.79
C GLY A 41 -5.54 -27.78 1.79
N ASP A 42 -4.31 -27.44 1.38
CA ASP A 42 -3.35 -26.74 2.21
C ASP A 42 -3.61 -25.22 2.17
N HIS A 43 -3.58 -24.59 3.34
CA HIS A 43 -3.76 -23.16 3.50
C HIS A 43 -2.53 -22.54 4.14
N SER A 44 -2.01 -21.50 3.50
CA SER A 44 -0.90 -20.70 4.02
C SER A 44 -1.41 -19.28 4.27
N TYR A 45 -1.20 -18.77 5.48
CA TYR A 45 -1.52 -17.39 5.84
C TYR A 45 -0.34 -16.78 6.60
N ASN A 46 -0.16 -15.48 6.40
CA ASN A 46 0.85 -14.69 7.11
C ASN A 46 0.13 -13.65 7.96
N PHE A 47 0.63 -13.44 9.17
CA PHE A 47 0.16 -12.39 10.06
C PHE A 47 1.37 -11.77 10.75
N SER A 48 1.19 -10.54 11.21
CA SER A 48 2.20 -9.81 11.96
C SER A 48 1.53 -9.11 13.13
N ILE A 49 2.11 -9.22 14.32
CA ILE A 49 1.70 -8.47 15.50
C ILE A 49 2.78 -7.43 15.77
N TYR A 50 2.39 -6.17 15.85
CA TYR A 50 3.28 -5.05 16.11
C TYR A 50 2.70 -4.21 17.25
N SER A 51 3.45 -4.07 18.34
CA SER A 51 3.10 -3.17 19.43
C SER A 51 3.62 -1.77 19.14
N HIS A 52 2.84 -0.75 19.52
CA HIS A 52 3.20 0.65 19.35
C HIS A 52 2.61 1.49 20.49
N PRO A 53 3.14 2.70 20.75
CA PRO A 53 2.47 3.67 21.61
C PRO A 53 1.04 3.92 21.12
N GLY A 54 0.08 4.07 22.03
CA GLY A 54 -1.36 4.17 21.71
C GLY A 54 -1.72 5.22 20.65
N ASP A 55 -2.97 5.16 20.18
CA ASP A 55 -3.48 5.78 18.94
C ASP A 55 -3.06 5.00 17.68
N TRP A 56 -4.04 4.69 16.82
CA TRP A 56 -3.86 3.93 15.59
C TRP A 56 -2.92 4.63 14.59
N LYS A 57 -2.83 5.96 14.67
CA LYS A 57 -1.94 6.81 13.84
C LYS A 57 -0.47 6.42 13.95
N ASN A 58 -0.07 5.88 15.11
CA ASN A 58 1.31 5.44 15.37
C ASN A 58 1.59 4.02 14.82
N GLY A 59 0.55 3.24 14.53
CA GLY A 59 0.66 1.82 14.19
C GLY A 59 0.30 1.49 12.75
N TYR A 60 -0.55 2.26 12.07
CA TYR A 60 -1.16 1.84 10.81
C TYR A 60 -0.13 1.50 9.72
N ARG A 61 0.93 2.32 9.56
CA ARG A 61 1.99 2.06 8.56
C ARG A 61 2.69 0.72 8.84
N ALA A 62 3.06 0.50 10.09
CA ALA A 62 3.71 -0.73 10.51
C ALA A 62 2.77 -1.96 10.43
N GLY A 63 1.47 -1.75 10.63
CA GLY A 63 0.44 -2.77 10.44
C GLY A 63 0.21 -3.14 8.99
N THR A 64 0.40 -2.22 8.04
CA THR A 64 0.21 -2.46 6.61
C THR A 64 1.46 -2.93 5.87
N GLN A 65 2.65 -2.60 6.36
CA GLN A 65 3.92 -2.86 5.64
C GLN A 65 4.19 -4.35 5.41
N SER A 66 3.65 -5.25 6.26
CA SER A 66 3.79 -6.69 6.08
C SER A 66 3.13 -7.19 4.79
N ASN A 67 2.14 -6.44 4.28
CA ASN A 67 1.50 -6.69 2.98
C ASN A 67 2.29 -6.13 1.79
N GLN A 68 3.44 -5.48 2.02
CA GLN A 68 4.28 -4.84 1.00
C GLN A 68 5.73 -5.36 1.09
N PRO A 69 5.99 -6.63 0.75
CA PRO A 69 7.31 -7.23 0.87
C PRO A 69 8.32 -6.58 -0.09
N LEU A 70 9.57 -6.44 0.37
CA LEU A 70 10.67 -6.00 -0.48
C LEU A 70 10.96 -7.04 -1.57
N LYS A 71 11.21 -6.54 -2.78
CA LYS A 71 11.61 -7.37 -3.93
C LYS A 71 13.11 -7.25 -4.15
N ALA A 72 13.86 -8.28 -3.77
CA ALA A 72 15.28 -8.36 -4.07
C ALA A 72 15.48 -8.86 -5.51
N ILE A 73 16.23 -8.10 -6.31
CA ILE A 73 16.61 -8.47 -7.67
C ILE A 73 18.14 -8.53 -7.71
N THR A 74 18.69 -9.63 -8.21
CA THR A 74 20.13 -9.80 -8.38
C THR A 74 20.51 -9.61 -9.84
N VAL A 75 21.64 -8.95 -10.07
CA VAL A 75 22.23 -8.76 -11.41
C VAL A 75 23.58 -9.45 -11.48
N LYS A 76 24.00 -9.85 -12.68
CA LYS A 76 25.33 -10.44 -12.87
C LYS A 76 26.40 -9.39 -12.55
N PRO A 77 27.42 -9.72 -11.72
CA PRO A 77 28.53 -8.83 -11.44
C PRO A 77 29.25 -8.43 -12.74
N GLY A 78 29.67 -7.16 -12.85
CA GLY A 78 30.49 -6.66 -13.96
C GLY A 78 29.73 -5.97 -15.11
N ILE A 79 28.39 -5.92 -15.07
CA ILE A 79 27.59 -5.09 -15.98
C ILE A 79 27.37 -3.72 -15.32
N ASN A 80 28.35 -2.82 -15.43
CA ASN A 80 28.31 -1.48 -14.85
C ASN A 80 28.04 -0.38 -15.89
N ASN A 81 27.01 -0.58 -16.74
CA ASN A 81 26.58 0.42 -17.74
C ASN A 81 25.25 1.10 -17.36
N GLY A 82 24.86 1.04 -16.08
CA GLY A 82 23.63 1.68 -15.60
C GLY A 82 23.75 3.20 -15.60
N ALA A 83 22.77 3.90 -16.17
CA ALA A 83 22.70 5.37 -16.16
C ALA A 83 22.10 5.94 -14.86
N MET A 84 21.64 5.08 -13.95
CA MET A 84 20.94 5.44 -12.72
C MET A 84 21.87 5.28 -11.51
N ALA A 85 21.67 6.11 -10.48
CA ALA A 85 22.40 5.99 -9.23
C ALA A 85 22.05 4.68 -8.51
N GLU A 86 23.01 4.12 -7.77
CA GLU A 86 22.83 2.88 -7.01
C GLU A 86 21.70 2.98 -5.98
N THR A 87 21.50 4.17 -5.40
CA THR A 87 20.39 4.47 -4.50
C THR A 87 19.66 5.69 -5.02
N MET A 88 18.35 5.54 -5.24
CA MET A 88 17.49 6.65 -5.63
C MET A 88 16.03 6.35 -5.27
N SER A 89 15.22 7.42 -5.24
CA SER A 89 13.77 7.32 -5.17
C SER A 89 13.15 7.77 -6.49
N PHE A 90 12.13 7.06 -6.95
CA PHE A 90 11.33 7.49 -8.10
C PHE A 90 10.35 8.60 -7.74
N ILE A 91 9.77 8.52 -6.53
CA ILE A 91 8.83 9.50 -5.99
C ILE A 91 8.90 9.50 -4.47
N SER A 92 8.76 10.68 -3.87
CA SER A 92 8.63 10.84 -2.41
C SER A 92 7.50 11.80 -2.08
N VAL A 93 6.80 11.52 -0.98
CA VAL A 93 5.71 12.37 -0.48
C VAL A 93 6.07 12.82 0.93
N GLU A 94 6.26 14.12 1.12
CA GLU A 94 6.54 14.73 2.43
C GLU A 94 5.23 15.06 3.14
N ASN A 95 4.63 14.05 3.77
CA ASN A 95 3.59 14.19 4.79
C ASN A 95 3.34 12.81 5.41
N LYS A 96 3.44 12.68 6.75
CA LYS A 96 3.19 11.39 7.41
C LYS A 96 1.72 10.99 7.42
N ASN A 97 0.82 11.95 7.25
CA ASN A 97 -0.62 11.73 7.20
C ASN A 97 -1.08 11.08 5.88
N LEU A 98 -0.30 11.26 4.82
CA LEU A 98 -0.67 10.77 3.50
C LEU A 98 -0.05 9.42 3.21
N VAL A 99 -0.78 8.62 2.44
CA VAL A 99 -0.31 7.37 1.88
C VAL A 99 -0.32 7.47 0.37
N LEU A 100 0.86 7.24 -0.23
CA LEU A 100 0.98 7.02 -1.66
C LEU A 100 0.50 5.58 -1.96
N SER A 101 -0.67 5.48 -2.58
CA SER A 101 -1.35 4.21 -2.84
C SER A 101 -1.06 3.64 -4.22
N THR A 102 -0.77 4.48 -5.20
CA THR A 102 -0.58 4.03 -6.59
C THR A 102 0.39 4.94 -7.31
N ILE A 103 1.30 4.32 -8.06
CA ILE A 103 2.06 4.93 -9.13
C ILE A 103 1.87 4.00 -10.31
N LYS A 104 1.26 4.49 -11.39
CA LYS A 104 1.10 3.69 -12.60
C LYS A 104 1.17 4.56 -13.84
N LYS A 105 1.22 3.91 -14.99
CA LYS A 105 0.99 4.57 -16.28
C LYS A 105 -0.50 4.88 -16.42
N CYS A 106 -0.85 6.02 -17.02
CA CYS A 106 -2.22 6.33 -17.40
C CYS A 106 -2.75 5.24 -18.35
N ASP A 107 -4.05 4.95 -18.28
CA ASP A 107 -4.67 3.94 -19.14
C ASP A 107 -4.74 4.40 -20.60
N ASP A 108 -5.02 5.68 -20.82
CA ASP A 108 -5.24 6.24 -22.16
C ASP A 108 -3.98 6.79 -22.84
N ASP A 109 -2.90 7.03 -22.10
CA ASP A 109 -1.66 7.58 -22.65
C ASP A 109 -0.39 7.13 -21.90
N ASN A 110 0.75 7.76 -22.21
CA ASN A 110 2.06 7.42 -21.63
C ASN A 110 2.43 8.25 -20.38
N GLN A 111 1.49 9.01 -19.82
CA GLN A 111 1.73 9.83 -18.64
C GLN A 111 1.66 8.99 -17.36
N VAL A 112 2.07 9.60 -16.24
CA VAL A 112 2.14 8.91 -14.95
C VAL A 112 0.99 9.35 -14.06
N ILE A 113 0.28 8.37 -13.51
CA ILE A 113 -0.76 8.56 -12.49
C ILE A 113 -0.16 8.30 -11.11
N VAL A 114 -0.38 9.25 -10.21
CA VAL A 114 0.02 9.19 -8.80
C VAL A 114 -1.25 9.35 -7.96
N ARG A 115 -1.53 8.40 -7.06
CA ARG A 115 -2.70 8.48 -6.18
C ARG A 115 -2.31 8.50 -4.72
N CYS A 116 -2.74 9.52 -4.02
CA CYS A 116 -2.52 9.69 -2.59
C CYS A 116 -3.86 9.75 -1.85
N TYR A 117 -3.88 9.33 -0.59
CA TYR A 117 -5.05 9.52 0.26
C TYR A 117 -4.67 9.94 1.68
N ASP A 118 -5.56 10.69 2.30
CA ASP A 118 -5.45 11.17 3.68
C ASP A 118 -5.93 10.09 4.68
N MET A 119 -5.06 9.72 5.62
CA MET A 119 -5.39 8.76 6.67
C MET A 119 -6.08 9.41 7.87
N GLU A 120 -5.66 10.60 8.31
CA GLU A 120 -6.02 11.15 9.62
C GLU A 120 -7.17 12.18 9.57
N GLY A 121 -7.71 12.51 8.40
CA GLY A 121 -8.80 13.49 8.28
C GLY A 121 -8.28 14.92 8.47
N LYS A 122 -7.14 15.26 7.88
CA LYS A 122 -6.50 16.57 8.06
C LYS A 122 -6.19 17.22 6.73
N ASP A 123 -6.80 18.38 6.53
CA ASP A 123 -6.41 19.30 5.47
C ASP A 123 -4.92 19.61 5.60
N SER A 124 -4.16 19.35 4.53
CA SER A 124 -2.72 19.54 4.55
C SER A 124 -2.15 19.76 3.16
N ASP A 125 -1.05 20.50 3.09
CA ASP A 125 -0.23 20.59 1.89
C ASP A 125 0.80 19.46 1.95
N ALA A 126 1.02 18.79 0.82
CA ALA A 126 2.05 17.76 0.69
C ALA A 126 2.96 18.03 -0.49
N LYS A 127 4.26 17.96 -0.23
CA LYS A 127 5.27 18.06 -1.26
C LYS A 127 5.48 16.67 -1.88
N ILE A 128 5.23 16.56 -3.17
CA ILE A 128 5.51 15.37 -3.97
C ILE A 128 6.74 15.69 -4.82
N SER A 129 7.81 14.92 -4.64
CA SER A 129 9.03 15.02 -5.44
C SER A 129 9.15 13.81 -6.35
N VAL A 130 9.44 14.02 -7.62
CA VAL A 130 9.60 12.98 -8.63
C VAL A 130 11.00 13.01 -9.24
N TYR A 131 11.52 11.83 -9.59
CA TYR A 131 12.85 11.70 -10.19
C TYR A 131 12.95 12.40 -11.55
N LYS A 132 11.96 12.17 -12.41
CA LYS A 132 11.90 12.70 -13.78
C LYS A 132 11.05 13.98 -13.81
N PRO A 133 11.54 15.08 -14.41
CA PRO A 133 10.77 16.30 -14.51
C PRO A 133 9.45 16.13 -15.28
N PHE A 134 8.39 16.78 -14.81
CA PHE A 134 7.10 16.89 -15.49
C PHE A 134 6.88 18.32 -16.02
N GLN A 135 6.13 18.44 -17.11
CA GLN A 135 5.81 19.72 -17.74
C GLN A 135 4.58 20.38 -17.09
N LYS A 136 3.57 19.57 -16.74
CA LYS A 136 2.35 20.00 -16.06
C LYS A 136 1.78 18.86 -15.20
N ALA A 137 0.95 19.23 -14.22
CA ALA A 137 0.22 18.30 -13.39
C ALA A 137 -1.28 18.64 -13.41
N GLU A 138 -2.12 17.62 -13.37
CA GLU A 138 -3.58 17.75 -13.38
C GLU A 138 -4.19 16.83 -12.32
N LEU A 139 -5.18 17.32 -11.58
CA LEU A 139 -6.09 16.49 -10.81
C LEU A 139 -7.01 15.74 -11.76
N THR A 140 -7.23 14.48 -11.43
CA THR A 140 -8.10 13.56 -12.17
C THR A 140 -9.04 12.86 -11.20
N ASN A 141 -10.14 12.32 -11.72
CA ASN A 141 -11.00 11.43 -10.96
C ASN A 141 -10.40 10.00 -10.87
N LEU A 142 -11.12 9.05 -10.27
CA LEU A 142 -10.64 7.68 -10.10
C LEU A 142 -10.42 6.92 -11.43
N ILE A 143 -11.08 7.35 -12.50
CA ILE A 143 -10.99 6.81 -13.86
C ILE A 143 -10.10 7.67 -14.79
N GLU A 144 -9.31 8.57 -14.20
CA GLU A 144 -8.23 9.31 -14.88
C GLU A 144 -8.68 10.43 -15.83
N GLU A 145 -9.95 10.85 -15.77
CA GLU A 145 -10.43 12.02 -16.52
C GLU A 145 -9.95 13.31 -15.83
N GLU A 146 -9.38 14.23 -16.61
CA GLU A 146 -8.82 15.49 -16.11
C GLU A 146 -9.91 16.50 -15.67
N ASP A 147 -9.76 17.05 -14.46
CA ASP A 147 -10.64 18.11 -13.92
C ASP A 147 -9.92 19.46 -13.89
N LYS A 148 -8.82 19.55 -13.13
CA LYS A 148 -8.17 20.83 -12.79
C LYS A 148 -6.65 20.75 -12.90
N SER A 149 -6.03 21.76 -13.50
CA SER A 149 -4.57 21.88 -13.47
C SER A 149 -4.08 22.24 -12.06
N ILE A 150 -2.97 21.62 -11.67
CA ILE A 150 -2.24 21.93 -10.44
C ILE A 150 -1.05 22.81 -10.84
N PRO A 151 -0.90 24.01 -10.27
CA PRO A 151 0.24 24.87 -10.56
C PRO A 151 1.56 24.19 -10.20
N GLY A 152 2.48 24.11 -11.16
CA GLY A 152 3.81 23.55 -10.95
C GLY A 152 4.37 22.85 -12.18
N SER A 153 5.69 22.72 -12.23
CA SER A 153 6.44 21.95 -13.22
C SER A 153 7.82 21.63 -12.65
N GLY A 154 8.59 20.78 -13.34
CA GLY A 154 9.89 20.36 -12.87
C GLY A 154 9.78 19.09 -12.03
N LYS A 155 10.41 19.04 -10.85
CA LYS A 155 10.50 17.81 -10.05
C LYS A 155 9.65 17.82 -8.79
N ASP A 156 9.18 18.99 -8.37
CA ASP A 156 8.44 19.16 -7.12
C ASP A 156 7.04 19.69 -7.43
N LEU A 157 6.05 19.11 -6.75
CA LEU A 157 4.65 19.50 -6.81
C LEU A 157 4.15 19.71 -5.37
N VAL A 158 3.41 20.78 -5.13
CA VAL A 158 2.67 20.97 -3.88
C VAL A 158 1.22 20.59 -4.13
N LEU A 159 0.78 19.49 -3.52
CA LEU A 159 -0.60 19.02 -3.57
C LEU A 159 -1.35 19.48 -2.32
N LYS A 160 -2.51 20.10 -2.52
CA LYS A 160 -3.45 20.39 -1.43
C LYS A 160 -4.33 19.16 -1.22
N MET A 161 -4.26 18.55 -0.04
CA MET A 161 -5.12 17.45 0.36
C MET A 161 -6.23 17.95 1.26
N GLY A 162 -7.46 17.56 0.97
CA GLY A 162 -8.60 17.76 1.86
C GLY A 162 -8.79 16.62 2.86
N HIS A 163 -9.69 16.84 3.80
CA HIS A 163 -10.14 15.89 4.82
C HIS A 163 -10.64 14.57 4.21
N HIS A 164 -9.96 13.47 4.53
CA HIS A 164 -10.21 12.12 3.98
C HIS A 164 -10.21 12.06 2.45
N ALA A 165 -9.54 13.00 1.79
CA ALA A 165 -9.51 13.07 0.34
C ALA A 165 -8.69 11.92 -0.26
N ILE A 166 -9.13 11.48 -1.45
CA ILE A 166 -8.37 10.62 -2.36
C ILE A 166 -8.07 11.47 -3.58
N GLU A 167 -6.81 11.89 -3.71
CA GLU A 167 -6.38 12.73 -4.83
C GLU A 167 -5.62 11.88 -5.85
N THR A 168 -6.04 11.97 -7.11
CA THR A 168 -5.38 11.29 -8.24
C THR A 168 -4.79 12.35 -9.15
N ILE A 169 -3.48 12.31 -9.36
CA ILE A 169 -2.73 13.30 -10.13
C ILE A 169 -2.18 12.65 -11.38
N LYS A 170 -2.37 13.29 -12.53
CA LYS A 170 -1.68 12.99 -13.78
C LYS A 170 -0.47 13.91 -13.93
N LEU A 171 0.72 13.32 -14.00
CA LEU A 171 1.99 14.01 -14.23
C LEU A 171 2.40 13.83 -15.68
N HIS A 172 2.52 14.95 -16.40
CA HIS A 172 2.92 14.95 -17.80
C HIS A 172 4.44 14.94 -17.92
N ILE A 173 5.02 13.75 -18.02
CA ILE A 173 6.47 13.54 -18.13
C ILE A 173 6.95 13.72 -19.58
N GLN A 174 8.19 14.19 -19.75
CA GLN A 174 8.82 14.34 -21.07
C GLN A 174 9.20 13.02 -21.71
#